data_AF-A0A0S8HVD0-F1
#
_entry.id   AF-A0A0S8HVD0-F1
#
_cell.length_a   1.000
_cell.length_b   1.000
_cell.length_c   1.000
_cell.angle_alpha   90.00
_cell.angle_beta   90.00
_cell.angle_gamma   90.00
#
_symmetry.space_group_name_H-M   'P 1'
#
loop_
_entity.id
_entity.type
_entity.pdbx_description
1 polymer ?
#
loop_
_entity_poly.entity_id
_entity_poly.type
_entity_poly.pdbx_seq_one_letter_code
_entity_poly.pdbx_strand_id
1 'polypeptide(L)'
;RKGLLNAIASDIYTAAHLTITPETVGKSRGVLEDIAQIGVPAISLSSSESTQTLTAELSDAREHAANLGLDIIWDLPAPYSAINPIALELDVPSIGAGRAWLYVEPDGDVLPTQGMDQVLGNLLRDPWSEIWTKAQD
;
A
#
# COMPACT_ATOMS: atom_id res chain seq x y z
N ARG A 1 18.55 3.10 1.97
CA ARG A 1 18.79 4.30 1.13
C ARG A 1 19.52 4.02 -0.18
N LYS A 2 20.62 3.23 -0.24
CA LYS A 2 21.38 3.00 -1.48
C LYS A 2 20.54 2.50 -2.68
N GLY A 3 19.60 1.58 -2.46
CA GLY A 3 18.69 1.11 -3.52
C GLY A 3 17.80 2.22 -4.10
N LEU A 4 17.23 3.06 -3.23
CA LEU A 4 16.42 4.22 -3.62
C LEU A 4 17.23 5.21 -4.47
N LEU A 5 18.43 5.58 -3.99
CA LEU A 5 19.31 6.50 -4.73
C LEU A 5 19.69 5.95 -6.11
N ASN A 6 19.96 4.65 -6.20
CA ASN A 6 20.26 4.01 -7.48
C ASN A 6 19.04 4.01 -8.44
N ALA A 7 17.83 3.79 -7.93
CA ALA A 7 16.61 3.81 -8.74
C ALA A 7 16.36 5.20 -9.34
N ILE A 8 16.46 6.25 -8.51
CA ILE A 8 16.34 7.65 -8.94
C ILE A 8 17.42 8.01 -9.97
N ALA A 9 18.67 7.61 -9.73
CA ALA A 9 19.77 7.86 -10.67
C ALA A 9 19.63 7.12 -12.01
N SER A 10 18.78 6.09 -12.08
CA SER A 10 18.56 5.27 -13.28
C SER A 10 17.34 5.71 -14.10
N ASP A 11 16.72 6.85 -13.78
CA ASP A 11 15.51 7.36 -14.45
C ASP A 11 14.32 6.36 -14.42
N ILE A 12 14.24 5.59 -13.33
CA ILE A 12 13.11 4.68 -13.07
C ILE A 12 12.08 5.46 -12.25
N TYR A 13 10.82 5.46 -12.70
CA TYR A 13 9.73 5.99 -11.89
C TYR A 13 9.70 5.27 -10.54
N THR A 14 9.87 6.04 -9.47
CA THR A 14 10.06 5.51 -8.14
C THR A 14 9.01 6.08 -7.21
N ALA A 15 8.26 5.21 -6.56
CA ALA A 15 7.39 5.59 -5.46
C ALA A 15 7.90 4.98 -4.16
N ALA A 16 7.83 5.73 -3.07
CA ALA A 16 8.07 5.21 -1.74
C ALA A 16 6.74 4.82 -1.06
N HIS A 17 6.78 3.85 -0.16
CA HIS A 17 5.66 3.57 0.75
C HIS A 17 6.12 3.82 2.18
N LEU A 18 5.34 4.57 2.94
CA LEU A 18 5.57 4.85 4.35
C LEU A 18 4.41 4.30 5.18
N THR A 19 4.72 3.33 6.04
CA THR A 19 3.79 2.82 7.05
C THR A 19 4.08 3.51 8.38
N ILE A 20 3.07 4.16 8.94
CA ILE A 20 3.11 4.80 10.25
C ILE A 20 2.74 3.76 11.30
N THR A 21 3.66 3.53 12.22
CA THR A 21 3.51 2.64 13.38
C THR A 21 3.58 3.43 14.69
N PRO A 22 3.15 2.87 15.84
CA PRO A 22 3.23 3.53 17.15
C PRO A 22 4.63 4.06 17.50
N GLU A 23 5.68 3.36 17.08
CA GLU A 23 7.08 3.73 17.34
C GLU A 23 7.59 4.88 16.46
N THR A 24 6.84 5.21 15.40
CA THR A 24 7.19 6.21 14.38
C THR A 24 6.31 7.46 14.40
N VAL A 25 5.29 7.50 15.26
CA VAL A 25 4.43 8.68 15.45
C VAL A 25 5.29 9.92 15.74
N GLY A 26 4.96 11.04 15.09
CA GLY A 26 5.69 12.30 15.17
C GLY A 26 6.95 12.37 14.31
N LYS A 27 7.30 11.31 13.56
CA LYS A 27 8.46 11.29 12.66
C LYS A 27 8.10 11.37 11.18
N SER A 28 6.81 11.24 10.84
CA SER A 28 6.34 11.15 9.44
C SER A 28 6.80 12.33 8.59
N ARG A 29 6.64 13.57 9.09
CA ARG A 29 7.03 14.80 8.38
C ARG A 29 8.50 14.83 7.97
N GLY A 30 9.41 14.56 8.90
CA GLY A 30 10.85 14.55 8.61
C GLY A 30 11.24 13.47 7.59
N VAL A 31 10.56 12.33 7.62
CA VAL A 31 10.76 11.28 6.61
C VAL A 31 10.26 11.72 5.24
N LEU A 32 9.12 12.42 5.16
CA LEU A 32 8.58 12.96 3.91
C LEU A 32 9.47 14.05 3.32
N GLU A 33 10.00 14.94 4.13
CA GLU A 33 10.97 15.97 3.72
C GLU A 33 12.24 15.33 3.14
N ASP A 34 12.78 14.32 3.82
CA ASP A 34 13.93 13.54 3.33
C ASP A 34 13.64 12.88 1.98
N ILE A 35 12.45 12.28 1.82
CA ILE A 35 12.02 11.61 0.58
C ILE A 35 11.87 12.62 -0.56
N ALA A 36 11.26 13.77 -0.30
CA ALA A 36 11.12 14.84 -1.28
C ALA A 36 12.50 15.41 -1.68
N GLN A 37 13.41 15.60 -0.73
CA GLN A 37 14.77 16.08 -1.01
C GLN A 37 15.59 15.10 -1.85
N ILE A 38 15.36 13.79 -1.70
CA ILE A 38 15.99 12.75 -2.54
C ILE A 38 15.48 12.82 -3.99
N GLY A 39 14.33 13.46 -4.24
CA GLY A 39 13.73 13.59 -5.57
C GLY A 39 12.78 12.44 -5.91
N VAL A 40 12.21 11.77 -4.90
CA VAL A 40 11.16 10.77 -5.14
C VAL A 40 9.88 11.49 -5.60
N PRO A 41 9.30 11.13 -6.76
CA PRO A 41 8.12 11.82 -7.28
C PRO A 41 6.83 11.50 -6.52
N ALA A 42 6.69 10.28 -6.00
CA ALA A 42 5.43 9.81 -5.43
C ALA A 42 5.57 9.07 -4.10
N ILE A 43 4.55 9.17 -3.27
CA ILE A 43 4.46 8.52 -1.95
C ILE A 43 3.12 7.82 -1.78
N SER A 44 3.17 6.64 -1.19
CA SER A 44 2.01 5.95 -0.62
C SER A 44 2.11 5.94 0.89
N LEU A 45 0.99 6.15 1.57
CA LEU A 45 0.94 6.22 3.03
C LEU A 45 -0.03 5.17 3.58
N SER A 46 0.33 4.56 4.69
CA SER A 46 -0.55 3.68 5.47
C SER A 46 -0.28 3.81 6.96
N SER A 47 -1.18 3.29 7.79
CA SER A 47 -0.90 3.02 9.19
C SER A 47 -0.95 1.51 9.47
N SER A 48 -0.24 1.08 10.51
CA SER A 48 -0.26 -0.33 10.96
C SER A 48 -1.55 -0.71 11.67
N GLU A 49 -2.27 0.27 12.24
CA GLU A 49 -3.52 0.08 12.98
C GLU A 49 -4.39 1.34 12.95
N SER A 50 -5.68 1.20 13.29
CA SER A 50 -6.70 2.26 13.22
C SER A 50 -6.90 3.02 14.54
N THR A 51 -5.82 3.24 15.31
CA THR A 51 -5.95 4.04 16.54
C THR A 51 -6.11 5.51 16.22
N GLN A 52 -6.83 6.26 17.07
CA GLN A 52 -7.08 7.69 16.85
C GLN A 52 -5.78 8.49 16.62
N THR A 53 -4.71 8.12 17.34
CA THR A 53 -3.40 8.75 17.21
C THR A 53 -2.78 8.50 15.84
N LEU A 54 -2.78 7.26 15.36
CA LEU A 54 -2.18 6.93 14.06
C LEU A 54 -3.02 7.46 12.91
N THR A 55 -4.35 7.49 13.05
CA THR A 55 -5.23 8.11 12.05
C THR A 55 -4.98 9.62 11.93
N ALA A 56 -4.79 10.31 13.06
CA ALA A 56 -4.45 11.74 13.06
C ALA A 56 -3.07 11.99 12.42
N GLU A 57 -2.06 11.18 12.77
CA GLU A 57 -0.72 11.25 12.16
C GLU A 57 -0.76 10.95 10.66
N LEU A 58 -1.55 9.96 10.22
CA LEU A 58 -1.71 9.63 8.80
C LEU A 58 -2.37 10.77 8.02
N SER A 59 -3.37 11.43 8.60
CA SER A 59 -3.99 12.61 7.99
C SER A 59 -3.01 13.78 7.88
N ASP A 60 -2.22 14.00 8.92
CA ASP A 60 -1.19 15.05 8.94
C ASP A 60 -0.08 14.78 7.91
N ALA A 61 0.41 13.54 7.85
CA ALA A 61 1.41 13.10 6.89
C ALA A 61 0.92 13.26 5.45
N ARG A 62 -0.36 12.98 5.18
CA ARG A 62 -0.99 13.19 3.87
C ARG A 62 -0.98 14.66 3.47
N GLU A 63 -1.42 15.55 4.37
CA GLU A 63 -1.42 16.99 4.09
C GLU A 63 -0.01 17.53 3.87
N HIS A 64 0.96 17.08 4.68
CA HIS A 64 2.36 17.47 4.54
C HIS A 64 2.96 16.98 3.22
N ALA A 65 2.66 15.74 2.81
CA ALA A 65 3.11 15.19 1.53
C ALA A 65 2.59 16.03 0.35
N ALA A 66 1.32 16.43 0.38
CA ALA A 66 0.74 17.31 -0.64
C ALA A 66 1.44 18.69 -0.67
N ASN A 67 1.74 19.27 0.49
CA ASN A 67 2.46 20.55 0.59
C ASN A 67 3.89 20.48 0.05
N LEU A 68 4.55 19.31 0.14
CA LEU A 68 5.86 19.06 -0.45
C LEU A 68 5.82 18.83 -1.97
N GLY A 69 4.62 18.75 -2.57
CA GLY A 69 4.44 18.46 -3.99
C GLY A 69 4.70 17.00 -4.36
N LEU A 70 4.61 16.08 -3.39
CA LEU A 70 4.68 14.64 -3.65
C LEU A 70 3.35 14.16 -4.22
N ASP A 71 3.40 13.38 -5.30
CA ASP A 71 2.21 12.71 -5.83
C ASP A 71 1.78 11.62 -4.84
N ILE A 72 0.57 11.76 -4.28
CA ILE A 72 0.04 10.77 -3.35
C ILE A 72 -0.62 9.66 -4.16
N ILE A 73 -0.10 8.45 -4.03
CA ILE A 73 -0.61 7.24 -4.70
C ILE A 73 -1.21 6.26 -3.70
N TRP A 74 -2.33 5.68 -4.09
CA TRP A 74 -3.19 4.81 -3.27
C TRP A 74 -3.57 3.52 -4.00
N ASP A 75 -3.33 3.47 -5.30
CA ASP A 75 -3.64 2.40 -6.24
C ASP A 75 -2.45 1.47 -6.47
N LEU A 76 -1.71 1.14 -5.40
CA LEU A 76 -0.68 0.12 -5.51
C LEU A 76 -1.35 -1.23 -5.86
N PRO A 77 -0.79 -2.01 -6.80
CA PRO A 77 -1.45 -3.18 -7.39
C PRO A 77 -1.86 -4.26 -6.38
N ALA A 78 -1.30 -4.21 -5.17
CA ALA A 78 -1.89 -4.78 -3.97
C ALA A 78 -1.81 -3.72 -2.85
N PRO A 79 -2.91 -3.40 -2.16
CA PRO A 79 -2.84 -2.50 -1.02
C PRO A 79 -2.01 -3.15 0.09
N TYR A 80 -0.92 -2.50 0.49
CA TYR A 80 -0.06 -2.97 1.59
C TYR A 80 -0.74 -2.90 2.98
N SER A 81 -1.82 -2.12 3.11
CA SER A 81 -2.64 -2.01 4.32
C SER A 81 -4.09 -1.69 3.96
N ALA A 82 -5.02 -2.19 4.78
CA ALA A 82 -6.44 -1.83 4.70
C ALA A 82 -6.68 -0.34 5.05
N ILE A 83 -5.74 0.29 5.75
CA ILE A 83 -5.85 1.67 6.22
C ILE A 83 -4.92 2.56 5.40
N ASN A 84 -5.52 3.38 4.56
CA ASN A 84 -4.83 4.31 3.68
C ASN A 84 -5.61 5.65 3.63
N PRO A 85 -4.99 6.74 3.15
CA PRO A 85 -5.62 8.05 3.02
C PRO A 85 -7.01 8.09 2.38
N ILE A 86 -7.29 7.24 1.38
CA ILE A 86 -8.60 7.17 0.74
C ILE A 86 -9.63 6.50 1.65
N ALA A 87 -9.24 5.43 2.36
CA ALA A 87 -10.14 4.75 3.29
C ALA A 87 -10.66 5.67 4.40
N LEU A 88 -9.95 6.76 4.72
CA LEU A 88 -10.41 7.79 5.67
C LEU A 88 -11.49 8.72 5.10
N GLU A 89 -11.62 8.80 3.77
CA GLU A 89 -12.57 9.68 3.08
C GLU A 89 -13.82 8.95 2.57
N LEU A 90 -13.82 7.62 2.56
CA LEU A 90 -14.93 6.79 2.09
C LEU A 90 -15.79 6.27 3.25
N ASP A 91 -17.10 6.49 3.18
CA ASP A 91 -18.08 5.92 4.13
C ASP A 91 -18.16 4.38 4.07
N VAL A 92 -17.86 3.79 2.89
CA VAL A 92 -17.80 2.33 2.68
C VAL A 92 -16.58 1.99 1.80
N PRO A 93 -15.58 1.28 2.31
CA PRO A 93 -14.45 0.85 1.49
C PRO A 93 -14.90 -0.18 0.44
N SER A 94 -14.49 0.01 -0.82
CA SER A 94 -14.73 -0.98 -1.87
C SER A 94 -13.88 -2.23 -1.63
N ILE A 95 -14.53 -3.40 -1.52
CA ILE A 95 -13.82 -4.70 -1.39
C ILE A 95 -13.27 -5.09 -2.76
N GLY A 96 -11.99 -4.83 -2.99
CA GLY A 96 -11.29 -5.23 -4.23
C GLY A 96 -10.62 -6.60 -4.15
N ALA A 97 -10.31 -7.11 -2.95
CA ALA A 97 -9.78 -8.46 -2.76
C ALA A 97 -10.78 -9.50 -3.29
N GLY A 98 -10.32 -10.44 -4.13
CA GLY A 98 -11.17 -11.45 -4.77
C GLY A 98 -12.04 -10.94 -5.93
N ARG A 99 -12.10 -9.62 -6.16
CA ARG A 99 -12.98 -9.00 -7.17
C ARG A 99 -12.24 -8.19 -8.23
N ALA A 100 -11.26 -7.40 -7.80
CA ALA A 100 -10.42 -6.55 -8.63
C ALA A 100 -8.97 -7.09 -8.69
N TRP A 101 -8.49 -7.71 -7.61
CA TRP A 101 -7.17 -8.33 -7.55
C TRP A 101 -7.18 -9.65 -6.79
N LEU A 102 -6.11 -10.42 -6.99
CA LEU A 102 -5.77 -11.62 -6.26
C LEU A 102 -4.27 -11.56 -5.91
N TYR A 103 -3.89 -12.25 -4.85
CA TYR A 103 -2.50 -12.39 -4.42
C TYR A 103 -2.01 -13.80 -4.74
N VAL A 104 -0.84 -13.91 -5.38
CA VAL A 104 -0.24 -15.20 -5.73
C VAL A 104 1.04 -15.37 -4.94
N GLU A 105 1.10 -16.41 -4.12
CA GLU A 105 2.26 -16.76 -3.32
C GLU A 105 3.36 -17.42 -4.17
N PRO A 106 4.63 -17.43 -3.70
CA PRO A 106 5.74 -18.00 -4.46
C PRO A 106 5.59 -19.49 -4.83
N ASP A 107 4.78 -20.25 -4.09
CA ASP A 107 4.45 -21.65 -4.36
C ASP A 107 3.23 -21.83 -5.29
N GLY A 108 2.63 -20.72 -5.74
CA GLY A 108 1.51 -20.66 -6.64
C GLY A 108 0.14 -20.61 -5.97
N ASP A 109 0.04 -20.68 -4.64
CA ASP A 109 -1.25 -20.55 -3.96
C ASP A 109 -1.84 -19.14 -4.20
N VAL A 110 -3.14 -19.10 -4.45
CA VAL A 110 -3.88 -17.88 -4.81
C VAL A 110 -4.81 -17.51 -3.66
N LEU A 111 -4.66 -16.30 -3.14
CA LEU A 111 -5.40 -15.74 -2.00
C LEU A 111 -6.20 -14.51 -2.46
N PRO A 112 -7.29 -14.11 -1.77
CA PRO A 112 -8.00 -12.88 -2.08
C PRO A 112 -7.12 -11.62 -1.94
N THR A 113 -6.22 -11.62 -0.96
CA THR A 113 -5.28 -10.53 -0.67
C THR A 113 -4.09 -11.04 0.14
N GLN A 114 -3.04 -10.24 0.23
CA GLN A 114 -1.88 -10.52 1.08
C GLN A 114 -2.31 -10.60 2.56
N GLY A 115 -1.84 -11.62 3.28
CA GLY A 115 -2.06 -11.79 4.73
C GLY A 115 -3.43 -12.38 5.12
N MET A 116 -4.20 -12.87 4.15
CA MET A 116 -5.45 -13.60 4.40
C MET A 116 -5.23 -15.10 4.18
N ASP A 117 -5.36 -15.91 5.22
CA ASP A 117 -5.16 -17.37 5.17
C ASP A 117 -6.35 -18.11 4.53
N GLN A 118 -6.81 -17.65 3.36
CA GLN A 118 -7.84 -18.28 2.55
C GLN A 118 -7.25 -18.62 1.19
N VAL A 119 -6.95 -19.90 0.98
CA VAL A 119 -6.46 -20.39 -0.31
C VAL A 119 -7.66 -20.65 -1.23
N LEU A 120 -7.72 -19.91 -2.33
CA LEU A 120 -8.72 -20.05 -3.40
C LEU A 120 -8.36 -21.19 -4.36
N GLY A 121 -7.08 -21.50 -4.48
CA GLY A 121 -6.53 -22.58 -5.29
C GLY A 121 -5.06 -22.30 -5.57
N ASN A 122 -4.49 -22.95 -6.58
CA ASN A 122 -3.09 -22.74 -6.95
C ASN A 122 -2.92 -22.64 -8.46
N LEU A 123 -2.26 -21.57 -8.88
CA LEU A 123 -2.13 -21.15 -10.28
C LEU A 123 -1.33 -22.14 -11.13
N LEU A 124 -0.55 -23.03 -10.51
CA LEU A 124 0.27 -24.03 -11.20
C LEU A 124 -0.48 -25.34 -11.46
N ARG A 125 -1.55 -25.63 -10.71
CA ARG A 125 -2.26 -26.93 -10.73
C ARG A 125 -3.76 -26.84 -10.99
N ASP A 126 -4.40 -25.75 -10.63
CA ASP A 126 -5.86 -25.62 -10.71
C ASP A 126 -6.28 -24.76 -11.92
N PRO A 127 -7.41 -25.09 -12.59
CA PRO A 127 -7.96 -24.24 -13.64
C PRO A 127 -8.33 -22.85 -13.10
N TRP A 128 -7.97 -21.80 -13.84
CA TRP A 128 -8.29 -20.41 -13.49
C TRP A 128 -9.78 -20.21 -13.18
N SER A 129 -10.68 -20.85 -13.93
CA SER A 129 -12.12 -20.74 -13.71
C SER A 129 -12.55 -21.19 -12.31
N GLU A 130 -11.92 -22.22 -11.75
CA GLU A 130 -12.24 -22.70 -10.39
C GLU A 130 -11.72 -21.74 -9.32
N ILE A 131 -10.51 -21.22 -9.51
CA ILE A 131 -9.91 -20.20 -8.63
C ILE A 131 -10.78 -18.94 -8.63
N TRP A 132 -11.19 -18.48 -9.82
CA TRP A 132 -11.98 -17.27 -9.98
C TRP A 132 -13.39 -17.40 -9.41
N THR A 133 -14.06 -18.55 -9.59
CA THR A 133 -15.37 -18.77 -8.98
C THR A 133 -15.30 -18.67 -7.46
N LYS A 134 -14.30 -19.30 -6.82
CA LYS A 134 -14.11 -19.21 -5.36
C LYS A 134 -13.75 -17.82 -4.86
N ALA A 135 -13.20 -16.95 -5.72
CA ALA A 135 -12.90 -15.57 -5.38
C ALA A 135 -14.16 -14.68 -5.27
N GLN A 136 -15.27 -15.11 -5.89
CA GLN A 136 -16.52 -14.36 -5.93
C GLN A 136 -17.47 -14.67 -4.76
N ASP A 137 -17.23 -15.77 -4.04
CA ASP A 137 -17.98 -16.22 -2.86
C ASP A 137 -17.62 -15.39 -1.61
#